data_AF-A0A967I378-F1
#
_entry.id   AF-A0A967I378-F1
#
_cell.length_a   1.000
_cell.length_b   1.000
_cell.length_c   1.000
_cell.angle_alpha   90.00
_cell.angle_beta   90.00
_cell.angle_gamma   90.00
#
_symmetry.space_group_name_H-M   'P 1'
#
loop_
_entity.id
_entity.type
_entity.pdbx_description
1 polymer ?
#
loop_
_entity_poly.entity_id
_entity_poly.type
_entity_poly.pdbx_seq_one_letter_code
_entity_poly.pdbx_strand_id
1 'polypeptide(L)'
;MKIKKSYIIGGVVIALAMAMAMYSFQSTLTSYVTVSEAKASNRPVQVAGIVVKGTDRYDLNSNNLLFTLREDGGDEMKVEYDGPRP
;
A
#
# COMPACT_ATOMS: atom_id res chain seq x y z
N MET A 1 16.59 45.43 9.03
CA MET A 1 15.17 45.02 8.95
C MET A 1 14.86 44.15 10.17
N LYS A 2 14.03 44.60 11.12
CA LYS A 2 13.69 43.80 12.31
C LYS A 2 12.67 42.73 11.91
N ILE A 3 12.99 41.45 12.13
CA ILE A 3 12.03 40.36 11.89
C ILE A 3 10.89 40.51 12.89
N LYS A 4 9.67 40.67 12.37
CA LYS A 4 8.46 40.78 13.19
C LYS A 4 8.13 39.41 13.76
N LYS A 5 7.69 39.36 15.02
CA LYS A 5 7.30 38.11 15.71
C LYS A 5 6.26 37.31 14.90
N SER A 6 5.38 37.99 14.17
CA SER A 6 4.39 37.37 13.27
C SER A 6 5.02 36.54 12.15
N TYR A 7 6.17 36.97 11.60
CA TYR A 7 6.87 36.19 10.57
C TYR A 7 7.54 34.94 11.14
N ILE A 8 8.03 35.01 12.38
CA ILE A 8 8.59 33.84 13.08
C ILE A 8 7.48 32.82 13.34
N ILE A 9 6.36 33.26 13.91
CA ILE A 9 5.21 32.40 14.19
C ILE A 9 4.67 31.79 12.88
N GLY A 10 4.49 32.60 11.83
CA GLY A 10 4.05 32.13 10.53
C GLY A 10 5.02 31.11 9.92
N GLY A 11 6.33 31.36 10.00
CA GLY A 11 7.35 30.42 9.53
C GLY A 11 7.33 29.09 10.27
N VAL A 12 7.15 29.11 11.59
CA VAL A 12 7.02 27.88 12.40
C VAL A 12 5.76 27.09 12.02
N VAL A 13 4.63 27.77 11.83
CA VAL A 13 3.37 27.12 11.41
C VAL A 13 3.53 26.49 10.02
N ILE A 14 4.14 27.20 9.07
CA ILE A 14 4.41 26.67 7.72
C ILE A 14 5.32 25.43 7.79
N ALA A 15 6.41 25.50 8.57
CA ALA A 15 7.33 24.38 8.71
C ALA A 15 6.65 23.14 9.32
N LEU A 16 5.83 23.34 10.37
CA LEU A 16 5.04 22.26 10.98
C LEU A 16 4.04 21.63 10.00
N ALA A 17 3.33 22.48 9.24
CA ALA A 17 2.39 22.01 8.23
C ALA A 17 3.09 21.21 7.12
N MET A 18 4.25 21.67 6.66
CA MET A 18 5.06 20.94 5.67
C MET A 18 5.53 19.58 6.20
N ALA A 19 6.00 19.52 7.44
CA ALA A 19 6.43 18.26 8.06
C ALA A 19 5.28 17.26 8.17
N MET A 20 4.10 17.71 8.62
CA MET A 20 2.90 16.85 8.66
C MET A 20 2.46 16.39 7.27
N ALA A 21 2.49 17.27 6.27
CA ALA A 21 2.16 16.91 4.90
C ALA A 21 3.10 15.81 4.39
N MET A 22 4.43 16.00 4.49
CA MET A 22 5.42 15.01 4.05
C MET A 22 5.22 13.65 4.75
N TYR A 23 4.94 13.65 6.06
CA TYR A 23 4.65 12.44 6.81
C TYR A 23 3.39 11.72 6.30
N SER A 24 2.31 12.47 6.07
CA SER A 24 1.04 11.92 5.59
C SER A 24 1.16 11.34 4.18
N PHE A 25 1.84 12.03 3.26
CA PHE A 25 2.00 11.60 1.86
C PHE A 25 2.80 10.32 1.67
N GLN A 26 3.68 9.92 2.60
CA GLN A 26 4.40 8.63 2.50
C GLN A 26 3.46 7.42 2.57
N SER A 27 2.27 7.58 3.16
CA SER A 27 1.30 6.49 3.34
C SER A 27 0.40 6.28 2.11
N THR A 28 0.23 7.29 1.26
CA THR A 28 -0.70 7.27 0.11
C THR A 28 -0.06 6.89 -1.22
N LEU A 29 1.26 6.78 -1.29
CA LEU A 29 1.94 6.20 -2.45
C LEU A 29 1.72 4.68 -2.44
N THR A 30 0.65 4.22 -3.09
CA THR A 30 0.39 2.79 -3.31
C THR A 30 1.39 2.23 -4.30
N SER A 31 2.61 1.98 -3.82
CA SER A 31 3.65 1.38 -4.63
C SER A 31 3.24 -0.03 -5.01
N TYR A 32 3.47 -0.36 -6.28
CA TYR A 32 3.46 -1.74 -6.73
C TYR A 32 4.73 -2.40 -6.19
N VAL A 33 4.55 -3.44 -5.39
CA VAL A 33 5.64 -4.20 -4.78
C VAL A 33 5.61 -5.63 -5.30
N THR A 34 6.74 -6.29 -5.11
CA THR A 34 6.94 -7.71 -5.37
C THR A 34 6.24 -8.58 -4.34
N VAL A 35 6.11 -9.89 -4.60
CA VAL A 35 5.52 -10.82 -3.62
C VAL A 35 6.38 -10.90 -2.37
N SER A 36 7.70 -10.90 -2.53
CA SER A 36 8.66 -10.93 -1.42
C SER A 36 8.56 -9.69 -0.53
N GLU A 37 8.46 -8.49 -1.12
CA GLU A 37 8.26 -7.24 -0.39
C GLU A 37 6.89 -7.18 0.29
N ALA A 38 5.83 -7.71 -0.35
CA ALA A 38 4.51 -7.76 0.25
C ALA A 38 4.48 -8.59 1.53
N LYS A 39 5.19 -9.74 1.55
CA LYS A 39 5.35 -10.59 2.74
C LYS A 39 6.09 -9.88 3.88
N ALA A 40 7.00 -8.97 3.56
CA ALA A 40 7.77 -8.19 4.54
C ALA A 40 7.06 -6.89 4.97
N SER A 41 6.02 -6.46 4.25
CA SER A 41 5.30 -5.22 4.50
C SER A 41 4.26 -5.38 5.60
N ASN A 42 4.22 -4.39 6.50
CA ASN A 42 3.16 -4.29 7.52
C ASN A 42 2.10 -3.22 7.18
N ARG A 43 2.09 -2.74 5.93
CA ARG A 43 1.14 -1.74 5.41
C ARG A 43 0.40 -2.28 4.19
N PRO A 44 -0.79 -1.73 3.87
CA PRO A 44 -1.47 -2.04 2.61
C PRO A 44 -0.57 -1.71 1.42
N VAL A 45 -0.45 -2.66 0.49
CA VAL A 45 0.36 -2.54 -0.72
C VAL A 45 -0.41 -3.08 -1.92
N GLN A 46 0.00 -2.67 -3.11
CA GLN A 46 -0.46 -3.30 -4.35
C GLN A 46 0.63 -4.25 -4.82
N VAL A 47 0.29 -5.50 -5.10
CA VAL A 47 1.28 -6.50 -5.51
C VAL A 47 1.16 -6.73 -7.01
N ALA A 48 2.26 -6.54 -7.73
CA ALA A 48 2.34 -6.89 -9.13
C ALA A 48 2.70 -8.38 -9.25
N GLY A 49 1.94 -9.14 -10.04
CA GLY A 49 2.22 -10.55 -10.25
C GLY A 49 1.28 -11.21 -11.25
N ILE A 50 1.58 -12.47 -11.53
CA ILE A 50 0.86 -13.33 -12.48
C ILE A 50 0.03 -14.33 -11.68
N VAL A 51 -1.24 -14.46 -12.01
CA VAL A 51 -2.09 -15.51 -11.40
C VAL A 51 -1.64 -16.89 -11.89
N VAL A 52 -1.38 -17.79 -10.96
CA VAL A 52 -1.01 -19.18 -11.27
C VAL A 52 -2.26 -19.94 -11.71
N LYS A 53 -2.27 -20.38 -12.97
CA LYS A 53 -3.43 -21.09 -13.58
C LYS A 53 -3.81 -22.34 -12.78
N GLY A 54 -5.11 -22.54 -12.55
CA GLY A 54 -5.64 -23.72 -11.86
C GLY A 54 -5.58 -23.64 -10.34
N THR A 55 -5.14 -22.51 -9.79
CA THR A 55 -5.18 -22.25 -8.33
C THR A 55 -6.38 -21.41 -7.91
N ASP A 56 -7.08 -20.82 -8.87
CA ASP A 56 -8.28 -20.05 -8.64
C ASP A 56 -9.44 -20.97 -8.26
N ARG A 57 -10.03 -20.70 -7.10
CA ARG A 57 -11.19 -21.42 -6.59
C ARG A 57 -12.06 -20.50 -5.76
N TYR A 58 -13.35 -20.78 -5.77
CA TYR A 58 -14.30 -20.08 -4.93
C TYR A 58 -14.57 -20.90 -3.67
N ASP A 59 -14.40 -20.30 -2.50
CA ASP A 59 -14.82 -20.90 -1.24
C ASP A 59 -16.28 -20.51 -0.98
N LEU A 60 -17.18 -21.49 -1.08
CA LEU A 60 -18.61 -21.28 -0.88
C LEU A 60 -19.00 -21.05 0.58
N ASN A 61 -18.14 -21.39 1.54
CA ASN A 61 -18.42 -21.18 2.95
C ASN A 61 -18.14 -19.74 3.36
N SER A 62 -17.01 -19.19 2.93
CA SER A 62 -16.61 -17.80 3.21
C SER A 62 -17.06 -16.81 2.15
N ASN A 63 -17.54 -17.29 0.99
CA ASN A 63 -17.89 -16.48 -0.17
C ASN A 63 -16.69 -15.69 -0.73
N ASN A 64 -15.49 -16.26 -0.61
CA ASN A 64 -14.23 -15.62 -1.02
C ASN A 64 -13.65 -16.27 -2.27
N LEU A 65 -13.02 -15.45 -3.12
CA LEU A 65 -12.21 -15.93 -4.22
C LEU A 65 -10.77 -16.16 -3.74
N LEU A 66 -10.29 -17.40 -3.85
CA LEU A 66 -8.93 -17.79 -3.51
C LEU A 66 -8.14 -18.01 -4.79
N PHE A 67 -6.93 -17.45 -4.89
CA PHE A 67 -6.02 -17.71 -6.01
C PHE A 67 -4.56 -17.53 -5.56
N THR A 68 -3.62 -18.05 -6.34
CA THR A 68 -2.19 -17.86 -6.07
C THR A 68 -1.62 -16.84 -7.04
N LEU A 69 -0.91 -15.86 -6.49
CA LEU A 69 -0.14 -14.87 -7.24
C LEU A 69 1.33 -15.25 -7.21
N ARG A 70 2.01 -15.16 -8.34
CA ARG A 70 3.45 -15.41 -8.47
C ARG A 70 4.14 -14.22 -9.12
N GLU A 71 5.30 -13.86 -8.60
CA GLU A 71 6.19 -12.89 -9.22
C GLU A 71 7.00 -13.50 -10.38
N ASP A 72 7.43 -12.69 -11.36
CA ASP A 72 8.21 -13.22 -12.49
C ASP A 72 9.53 -13.89 -12.03
N GLY A 73 9.61 -15.21 -12.19
CA GLY A 73 10.74 -16.03 -11.72
C GLY A 73 10.92 -16.10 -10.19
N GLY A 74 9.95 -15.60 -9.43
CA GLY A 74 10.08 -15.34 -8.00
C GLY A 74 9.09 -16.07 -7.12
N ASP A 75 8.79 -15.43 -5.99
CA ASP A 75 8.08 -16.01 -4.87
C ASP A 75 6.55 -16.08 -5.12
N GLU A 76 5.85 -16.98 -4.41
CA GLU A 76 4.40 -17.16 -4.52
C GLU A 76 3.66 -16.72 -3.25
N MET A 77 2.43 -16.23 -3.42
CA MET A 77 1.54 -15.80 -2.34
C MET A 77 0.10 -16.24 -2.63
N LYS A 78 -0.57 -16.79 -1.63
CA LYS A 78 -2.01 -17.03 -1.67
C LYS A 78 -2.75 -15.73 -1.40
N VAL A 79 -3.71 -15.41 -2.25
CA VAL A 79 -4.58 -14.26 -2.14
C VAL A 79 -5.99 -14.73 -1.84
N GLU A 80 -6.60 -14.12 -0.84
CA GLU A 80 -8.01 -14.25 -0.51
C GLU A 80 -8.68 -12.92 -0.80
N TYR A 81 -9.60 -12.94 -1.75
CA TYR A 81 -10.37 -11.77 -2.16
C TYR A 81 -11.80 -11.91 -1.62
N ASP A 82 -12.09 -11.10 -0.61
CA ASP A 82 -13.43 -10.89 -0.07
C ASP A 82 -14.13 -9.82 -0.90
N GLY A 83 -14.94 -10.27 -1.86
CA GLY A 83 -15.65 -9.38 -2.76
C GLY A 83 -16.53 -10.12 -3.76
N PRO A 84 -17.51 -9.41 -4.37
CA PRO A 84 -18.36 -10.00 -5.38
C PRO A 84 -17.51 -10.44 -6.58
N ARG A 85 -17.91 -11.55 -7.19
CA ARG A 85 -17.27 -12.06 -8.40
C ARG A 85 -17.26 -10.95 -9.48
N PRO A 86 -16.08 -10.58 -10.03
CA PRO A 86 -15.99 -9.63 -11.14
C PRO A 86 -16.74 -10.10 -12.39
#